data_AF-A0A7X8GT51-F1
#
_entry.id   AF-A0A7X8GT51-F1
#
_cell.length_a   1.000
_cell.length_b   1.000
_cell.length_c   1.000
_cell.angle_alpha   90.00
_cell.angle_beta   90.00
_cell.angle_gamma   90.00
#
_symmetry.space_group_name_H-M   'P 1'
#
loop_
_entity.id
_entity.type
_entity.pdbx_description
1 polymer ?
#
loop_
_entity_poly.entity_id
_entity_poly.type
_entity_poly.pdbx_seq_one_letter_code
_entity_poly.pdbx_strand_id
1 'polypeptide(L)'
;MKRNKTLPYLASFLMLLSTACGLEEIPPYDLKFVHIMMNESSSTTVSSKATMVGTYNVYLSSPASTETVTVTYEIEVGDGLQDGRDYKILTEGNTLTFLPGIYDMPIRVQWYPNPVDPEKDNSITIRLISNDKGYDIGLPGPDKNQSVFTITKI
;
A
#
# COMPACT_ATOMS: atom_id res chain seq x y z
N MET A 1 76.76 -9.28 2.60
CA MET A 1 75.59 -8.53 3.11
C MET A 1 74.52 -8.47 2.00
N LYS A 2 73.62 -9.46 1.92
CA LYS A 2 72.54 -9.49 0.92
C LYS A 2 71.29 -8.83 1.52
N ARG A 3 70.97 -7.63 1.03
CA ARG A 3 69.82 -6.84 1.47
C ARG A 3 68.54 -7.51 0.97
N ASN A 4 67.81 -8.15 1.88
CA ASN A 4 66.63 -8.96 1.55
C ASN A 4 65.48 -8.04 1.13
N LYS A 5 65.30 -7.86 -0.19
CA LYS A 5 64.34 -6.92 -0.77
C LYS A 5 62.88 -7.36 -0.63
N THR A 6 62.59 -8.50 -0.01
CA THR A 6 61.23 -9.06 0.15
C THR A 6 60.45 -8.47 1.33
N LEU A 7 61.14 -7.90 2.32
CA LEU A 7 60.52 -7.34 3.52
C LEU A 7 59.65 -6.07 3.29
N PRO A 8 60.00 -5.10 2.42
CA PRO A 8 59.16 -3.91 2.20
C PRO A 8 57.89 -4.18 1.37
N TYR A 9 57.85 -5.27 0.58
CA TYR A 9 56.67 -5.60 -0.23
C TYR A 9 55.56 -6.25 0.59
N LEU A 10 55.91 -7.02 1.62
CA LEU A 10 54.94 -7.66 2.51
C LEU A 10 54.21 -6.64 3.40
N ALA A 11 54.91 -5.58 3.83
CA ALA A 11 54.32 -4.49 4.61
C ALA A 11 53.37 -3.61 3.79
N SER A 12 53.66 -3.42 2.49
CA SER A 12 52.79 -2.65 1.58
C SER A 12 51.50 -3.40 1.21
N PHE A 13 51.54 -4.74 1.18
CA PHE A 13 50.35 -5.57 0.91
C PHE A 13 49.38 -5.61 2.10
N LEU A 14 49.89 -5.54 3.33
CA LEU A 14 49.07 -5.55 4.55
C LEU A 14 48.34 -4.21 4.80
N MET A 15 48.90 -3.09 4.29
CA MET A 15 48.32 -1.75 4.44
C MET A 15 47.16 -1.47 3.45
N LEU A 16 46.99 -2.30 2.42
CA LEU A 16 45.90 -2.23 1.44
C LEU A 16 44.62 -2.96 1.87
N LEU A 17 44.66 -3.72 2.97
CA LEU A 17 43.51 -4.49 3.47
C LEU A 17 42.67 -3.73 4.52
N SER A 18 43.13 -2.56 4.99
CA SER A 18 42.44 -1.76 6.00
C SER A 18 41.48 -0.70 5.45
N THR A 19 41.38 -0.54 4.13
CA THR A 19 40.43 0.40 3.49
C THR A 19 39.06 -0.21 3.18
N ALA A 20 38.85 -1.50 3.48
CA ALA A 20 37.56 -2.18 3.27
C ALA A 20 36.59 -2.06 4.47
N CYS A 21 36.87 -1.21 5.46
CA CYS A 21 35.93 -0.88 6.53
C CYS A 21 35.19 0.42 6.19
N GLY A 22 34.31 0.30 5.20
CA GLY A 22 33.51 1.40 4.69
C GLY A 22 32.29 0.87 3.96
N LEU A 23 31.70 -0.23 4.45
CA LEU A 23 30.32 -0.54 4.16
C LEU A 23 29.52 0.61 4.76
N GLU A 24 29.29 1.63 3.94
CA GLU A 24 28.26 2.62 4.15
C GLU A 24 26.98 1.81 4.28
N GLU A 25 26.56 1.55 5.53
CA GLU A 25 25.30 0.88 5.82
C GLU A 25 24.24 1.78 5.21
N ILE A 26 23.75 1.40 4.03
CA ILE A 26 22.59 2.03 3.43
C ILE A 26 21.51 1.89 4.51
N PRO A 27 21.04 3.00 5.11
CA PRO A 27 20.05 2.90 6.16
C PRO A 27 18.88 2.08 5.59
N PRO A 28 18.38 1.09 6.35
CA PRO A 28 17.25 0.30 5.89
C PRO A 28 16.15 1.25 5.45
N TYR A 29 15.59 0.98 4.27
CA TYR A 29 14.57 1.80 3.66
C TYR A 29 13.31 1.76 4.55
N ASP A 30 13.23 2.66 5.53
CA ASP A 30 12.14 2.77 6.50
C ASP A 30 11.02 3.66 5.95
N LEU A 31 10.65 3.42 4.70
CA LEU A 31 9.52 4.13 4.11
C LEU A 31 8.24 3.53 4.66
N LYS A 32 7.48 4.38 5.34
CA LYS A 32 6.16 4.05 5.85
C LYS A 32 5.11 4.62 4.92
N PHE A 33 4.22 3.76 4.45
CA PHE A 33 3.19 4.15 3.50
C PHE A 33 1.92 3.33 3.65
N VAL A 34 0.82 3.87 3.14
CA VAL A 34 -0.50 3.25 3.16
C VAL A 34 -1.02 3.11 1.73
N HIS A 35 -1.45 1.92 1.35
CA HIS A 35 -1.94 1.65 -0.01
C HIS A 35 -3.15 0.71 0.00
N ILE A 36 -3.88 0.65 -1.11
CA ILE A 36 -5.03 -0.24 -1.29
C ILE A 36 -4.87 -1.03 -2.59
N MET A 37 -5.07 -2.33 -2.52
CA MET A 37 -5.00 -3.21 -3.68
C MET A 37 -5.84 -4.47 -3.50
N MET A 38 -6.09 -5.14 -4.61
CA MET A 38 -6.61 -6.50 -4.63
C MET A 38 -5.89 -7.27 -5.73
N ASN A 39 -5.26 -8.39 -5.38
CA ASN A 39 -4.47 -9.20 -6.32
C ASN A 39 -3.43 -8.37 -7.08
N GLU A 40 -2.68 -7.53 -6.36
CA GLU A 40 -1.68 -6.59 -6.92
C GLU A 40 -2.23 -5.52 -7.87
N SER A 41 -3.55 -5.43 -8.03
CA SER A 41 -4.23 -4.47 -8.90
C SER A 41 -4.83 -3.30 -8.12
N SER A 42 -4.89 -2.12 -8.75
CA SER A 42 -5.65 -0.94 -8.28
C SER A 42 -7.12 -0.96 -8.73
N SER A 43 -7.57 -2.07 -9.33
CA SER A 43 -8.97 -2.23 -9.72
C SER A 43 -9.42 -3.67 -9.74
N THR A 44 -10.72 -3.87 -9.67
CA THR A 44 -11.36 -5.17 -9.82
C THR A 44 -12.76 -5.03 -10.40
N THR A 45 -13.35 -6.17 -10.77
CA THR A 45 -14.72 -6.24 -11.27
C THR A 45 -15.58 -7.09 -10.34
N VAL A 46 -16.85 -6.72 -10.20
CA VAL A 46 -17.86 -7.53 -9.52
C VAL A 46 -19.01 -7.83 -10.47
N SER A 47 -19.52 -9.05 -10.47
CA SER A 47 -20.63 -9.38 -11.35
C SER A 47 -21.92 -8.65 -10.95
N SER A 48 -22.71 -8.22 -11.92
CA SER A 48 -24.08 -7.74 -11.79
C SER A 48 -25.02 -8.78 -11.18
N LYS A 49 -24.62 -10.06 -11.16
CA LYS A 49 -25.32 -11.17 -10.50
C LYS A 49 -24.77 -11.50 -9.10
N ALA A 50 -23.76 -10.78 -8.63
CA ALA A 50 -23.11 -11.08 -7.36
C ALA A 50 -24.05 -10.83 -6.18
N THR A 51 -24.05 -11.77 -5.24
CA THR A 51 -24.66 -11.61 -3.91
C THR A 51 -23.59 -11.96 -2.89
N MET A 52 -22.77 -10.96 -2.53
CA MET A 52 -21.60 -11.18 -1.69
C MET A 52 -21.21 -9.93 -0.92
N VAL A 53 -20.40 -10.10 0.13
CA VAL A 53 -19.65 -9.00 0.75
C VAL A 53 -18.26 -8.96 0.14
N GLY A 54 -17.97 -7.91 -0.62
CA GLY A 54 -16.61 -7.59 -1.07
C GLY A 54 -15.80 -7.01 0.10
N THR A 55 -14.56 -7.45 0.24
CA THR A 55 -13.61 -6.96 1.24
C THR A 55 -12.40 -6.39 0.51
N TYR A 56 -12.16 -5.08 0.68
CA TYR A 56 -11.07 -4.35 0.04
C TYR A 56 -10.13 -3.84 1.13
N ASN A 57 -8.97 -4.47 1.24
CA ASN A 57 -8.03 -4.18 2.32
C ASN A 57 -7.16 -2.98 1.99
N VAL A 58 -7.09 -2.06 2.94
CA VAL A 58 -6.06 -1.02 2.99
C VAL A 58 -4.92 -1.55 3.83
N TYR A 59 -3.71 -1.43 3.31
CA TYR A 59 -2.48 -1.96 3.90
C TYR A 59 -1.62 -0.83 4.43
N LEU A 60 -1.11 -1.01 5.64
CA LEU A 60 -0.05 -0.21 6.24
C LEU A 60 1.27 -0.96 6.06
N SER A 61 2.19 -0.36 5.33
CA SER A 61 3.58 -0.83 5.23
C SER A 61 4.44 0.00 6.18
N SER A 62 4.95 -0.64 7.23
CA SER A 62 5.90 -0.05 8.17
C SER A 62 6.66 -1.15 8.92
N PRO A 63 7.81 -0.84 9.53
CA PRO A 63 8.37 -1.71 10.56
C PRO A 63 7.39 -1.90 11.72
N ALA A 64 7.73 -2.87 12.58
CA ALA A 64 7.01 -3.07 13.82
C ALA A 64 6.96 -1.77 14.65
N SER A 65 5.74 -1.28 14.91
CA SER A 65 5.49 -0.05 15.66
C SER A 65 4.42 -0.28 16.72
N THR A 66 4.54 0.46 17.83
CA THR A 66 3.52 0.56 18.88
C THR A 66 2.56 1.72 18.66
N GLU A 67 2.68 2.41 17.52
CA GLU A 67 1.85 3.55 17.17
C GLU A 67 0.50 3.08 16.61
N THR A 68 -0.55 3.86 16.92
CA THR A 68 -1.83 3.77 16.22
C THR A 68 -1.80 4.74 15.05
N VAL A 69 -2.21 4.29 13.86
CA VAL A 69 -2.29 5.11 12.64
C VAL A 69 -3.75 5.23 12.23
N THR A 70 -4.22 6.45 12.01
CA THR A 70 -5.56 6.70 11.48
C THR A 70 -5.46 7.22 10.06
N VAL A 71 -6.06 6.49 9.13
CA VAL A 71 -6.08 6.79 7.69
C VAL A 71 -7.46 7.34 7.35
N THR A 72 -7.51 8.48 6.67
CA THR A 72 -8.74 9.05 6.10
C THR A 72 -8.88 8.61 4.65
N TYR A 73 -10.06 8.16 4.27
CA TYR A 73 -10.40 7.78 2.90
C TYR A 73 -11.74 8.38 2.49
N GLU A 74 -12.03 8.39 1.20
CA GLU A 74 -13.33 8.75 0.65
C GLU A 74 -13.83 7.63 -0.27
N ILE A 75 -15.16 7.59 -0.42
CA ILE A 75 -15.84 6.69 -1.36
C ILE A 75 -16.61 7.56 -2.34
N GLU A 76 -16.27 7.42 -3.62
CA GLU A 76 -16.95 8.04 -4.74
C GLU A 76 -17.74 6.94 -5.46
N VAL A 77 -19.01 7.21 -5.76
CA VAL A 77 -19.90 6.24 -6.43
C VAL A 77 -20.37 6.84 -7.74
N GLY A 78 -20.20 6.07 -8.82
CA GLY A 78 -20.67 6.42 -10.15
C GLY A 78 -22.19 6.50 -10.24
N ASP A 79 -22.68 7.22 -11.23
CA ASP A 79 -24.10 7.52 -11.43
C ASP A 79 -24.95 6.33 -11.93
N GLY A 80 -24.31 5.19 -12.21
CA GLY A 80 -24.93 3.93 -12.58
C GLY A 80 -25.37 3.06 -11.39
N LEU A 81 -24.89 3.36 -10.17
CA LEU A 81 -25.18 2.55 -8.98
C LEU A 81 -26.04 3.31 -7.96
N GLN A 82 -26.91 2.57 -7.26
CA GLN A 82 -27.76 3.10 -6.20
C GLN A 82 -27.56 2.35 -4.87
N ASP A 83 -27.35 3.09 -3.78
CA ASP A 83 -27.26 2.53 -2.42
C ASP A 83 -28.56 1.80 -2.03
N GLY A 84 -28.44 0.64 -1.39
CA GLY A 84 -29.53 -0.22 -0.96
C GLY A 84 -30.15 -1.06 -2.08
N ARG A 85 -29.89 -0.70 -3.35
CA ARG A 85 -30.29 -1.47 -4.53
C ARG A 85 -29.11 -2.26 -5.09
N ASP A 86 -28.05 -1.59 -5.48
CA ASP A 86 -26.93 -2.21 -6.20
C ASP A 86 -25.79 -2.62 -5.29
N TYR A 87 -25.59 -1.85 -4.23
CA TYR A 87 -24.59 -2.06 -3.20
C TYR A 87 -25.05 -1.48 -1.86
N LYS A 88 -24.31 -1.76 -0.79
CA LYS A 88 -24.36 -1.03 0.48
C LYS A 88 -22.97 -1.00 1.11
N ILE A 89 -22.48 0.18 1.48
CA ILE A 89 -21.23 0.29 2.24
C ILE A 89 -21.48 -0.22 3.67
N LEU A 90 -20.68 -1.19 4.11
CA LEU A 90 -20.79 -1.78 5.44
C LEU A 90 -19.76 -1.21 6.43
N THR A 91 -18.62 -0.72 5.94
CA THR A 91 -17.65 -0.02 6.78
C THR A 91 -18.14 1.41 7.02
N GLU A 92 -18.47 1.72 8.27
CA GLU A 92 -19.01 3.02 8.66
C GLU A 92 -17.92 4.10 8.71
N GLY A 93 -18.30 5.34 8.38
CA GLY A 93 -17.40 6.49 8.42
C GLY A 93 -16.42 6.55 7.25
N ASN A 94 -15.38 7.37 7.43
CA ASN A 94 -14.39 7.73 6.43
C ASN A 94 -12.96 7.57 6.94
N THR A 95 -12.76 6.80 8.00
CA THR A 95 -11.46 6.57 8.63
C THR A 95 -11.22 5.10 8.96
N LEU A 96 -9.99 4.63 8.78
CA LEU A 96 -9.52 3.33 9.25
C LEU A 96 -8.44 3.52 10.32
N THR A 97 -8.58 2.85 11.45
CA THR A 97 -7.60 2.90 12.54
C THR A 97 -6.83 1.59 12.61
N PHE A 98 -5.54 1.67 12.31
CA PHE A 98 -4.57 0.59 12.46
C PHE A 98 -4.03 0.63 13.90
N LEU A 99 -4.43 -0.36 14.70
CA LEU A 99 -3.89 -0.54 16.04
C LEU A 99 -2.47 -1.12 15.96
N PRO A 100 -1.67 -1.03 17.04
CA PRO A 100 -0.34 -1.62 17.08
C PRO A 100 -0.33 -3.10 16.66
N GLY A 101 0.51 -3.44 15.68
CA GLY A 101 0.62 -4.78 15.12
C GLY A 101 -0.47 -5.18 14.11
N ILE A 102 -1.40 -4.27 13.76
CA ILE A 102 -2.40 -4.46 12.72
C ILE A 102 -1.95 -3.71 11.46
N TYR A 103 -1.83 -4.42 10.35
CA TYR A 103 -1.28 -3.90 9.09
C TYR A 103 -2.27 -3.91 7.92
N ASP A 104 -3.45 -4.46 8.10
CA ASP A 104 -4.51 -4.42 7.11
C ASP A 104 -5.86 -4.11 7.78
N MET A 105 -6.63 -3.22 7.14
CA MET A 105 -7.95 -2.82 7.59
C MET A 105 -8.95 -2.91 6.42
N PRO A 106 -10.10 -3.57 6.61
CA PRO A 106 -11.04 -3.83 5.53
C PRO A 106 -12.04 -2.68 5.32
N ILE A 107 -12.24 -2.28 4.07
CA ILE A 107 -13.43 -1.58 3.61
C ILE A 107 -14.37 -2.61 2.98
N ARG A 108 -15.59 -2.73 3.52
CA ARG A 108 -16.56 -3.75 3.11
C ARG A 108 -17.72 -3.14 2.36
N VAL A 109 -18.06 -3.77 1.24
CA VAL A 109 -19.21 -3.42 0.40
C VAL A 109 -20.07 -4.66 0.20
N GLN A 110 -21.33 -4.60 0.62
CA GLN A 110 -22.32 -5.59 0.24
C GLN A 110 -22.73 -5.33 -1.21
N TRP A 111 -22.66 -6.34 -2.06
CA TRP A 111 -23.14 -6.31 -3.44
C TRP A 111 -24.46 -7.05 -3.57
N TYR A 112 -25.37 -6.50 -4.37
CA TYR A 112 -26.68 -7.06 -4.65
C TYR A 112 -26.85 -7.38 -6.14
N PRO A 113 -27.58 -8.45 -6.49
CA PRO A 113 -27.74 -8.87 -7.87
C PRO A 113 -28.75 -7.96 -8.58
N ASN A 114 -28.27 -7.06 -9.44
CA ASN A 114 -29.08 -6.14 -10.23
C ASN A 114 -28.40 -5.84 -11.58
N PRO A 115 -29.15 -5.82 -12.70
CA PRO A 115 -28.64 -5.36 -13.98
C PRO A 115 -28.14 -3.92 -13.91
N VAL A 116 -27.03 -3.65 -14.59
CA VAL A 116 -26.41 -2.33 -14.73
C VAL A 116 -26.66 -1.74 -16.10
N ASP A 117 -26.69 -0.41 -16.19
CA ASP A 117 -26.77 0.33 -17.46
C ASP A 117 -25.36 0.49 -18.03
N PRO A 118 -25.01 -0.14 -19.17
CA PRO A 118 -23.64 -0.11 -19.69
C PRO A 118 -23.16 1.29 -20.11
N GLU A 119 -24.06 2.27 -20.25
CA GLU A 119 -23.73 3.64 -20.65
C GLU A 119 -23.43 4.56 -19.45
N LYS A 120 -23.57 4.05 -18.22
CA LYS A 120 -23.35 4.80 -16.98
C LYS A 120 -22.08 4.37 -16.25
N ASP A 121 -21.63 5.19 -15.31
CA ASP A 121 -20.53 4.82 -14.43
C ASP A 121 -21.02 3.84 -13.36
N ASN A 122 -20.73 2.56 -13.58
CA ASN A 122 -21.08 1.46 -12.66
C ASN A 122 -19.95 1.15 -11.66
N SER A 123 -19.18 2.16 -11.24
CA SER A 123 -18.03 1.97 -10.36
C SER A 123 -18.23 2.53 -8.94
N ILE A 124 -17.49 1.94 -8.00
CA ILE A 124 -17.20 2.51 -6.68
C ILE A 124 -15.70 2.72 -6.62
N THR A 125 -15.27 3.93 -6.31
CA THR A 125 -13.86 4.29 -6.14
C THR A 125 -13.57 4.61 -4.68
N ILE A 126 -12.58 3.92 -4.12
CA ILE A 126 -12.04 4.16 -2.78
C ILE A 126 -10.75 4.95 -2.96
N ARG A 127 -10.67 6.16 -2.40
CA ARG A 127 -9.46 7.00 -2.45
C ARG A 127 -8.90 7.23 -1.06
N LEU A 128 -7.63 6.93 -0.88
CA LEU A 128 -6.89 7.25 0.33
C LEU A 128 -6.49 8.74 0.28
N ILE A 129 -6.79 9.50 1.33
CA ILE A 129 -6.62 10.96 1.35
C ILE A 129 -5.41 11.36 2.19
N SER A 130 -5.35 10.87 3.42
CA SER A 130 -4.32 11.28 4.37
C SER A 130 -4.22 10.28 5.52
N ASN A 131 -3.21 10.47 6.37
CA ASN A 131 -3.11 9.82 7.67
C ASN A 131 -2.53 10.79 8.70
N ASP A 132 -2.75 10.49 9.97
CA ASP A 132 -2.37 11.34 11.10
C ASP A 132 -0.86 11.31 11.44
N LYS A 133 -0.07 10.45 10.77
CA LYS A 133 1.39 10.34 10.97
C LYS A 133 2.23 10.94 9.87
N GLY A 134 1.60 11.41 8.79
CA GLY A 134 2.31 11.92 7.62
C GLY A 134 3.03 10.84 6.81
N TYR A 135 2.59 9.58 6.90
CA TYR A 135 3.08 8.49 6.04
C TYR A 135 2.67 8.72 4.59
N ASP A 136 3.42 8.17 3.65
CA ASP A 136 3.09 8.29 2.23
C ASP A 136 1.76 7.58 1.92
N ILE A 137 1.04 8.11 0.93
CA ILE A 137 -0.21 7.53 0.43
C ILE A 137 0.05 6.94 -0.96
N GLY A 138 -0.35 5.69 -1.14
CA GLY A 138 0.02 4.87 -2.28
C GLY A 138 1.41 4.26 -2.12
N LEU A 139 1.86 3.56 -3.16
CA LEU A 139 3.22 3.07 -3.27
C LEU A 139 4.20 4.26 -3.32
N PRO A 140 5.38 4.14 -2.68
CA PRO A 140 6.40 5.18 -2.73
C PRO A 140 6.79 5.54 -4.17
N GLY A 141 6.90 6.84 -4.43
CA GLY A 141 7.22 7.38 -5.75
C GLY A 141 6.32 8.57 -6.14
N PRO A 142 6.63 9.26 -7.25
CA PRO A 142 5.88 10.43 -7.68
C PRO A 142 4.44 10.11 -8.09
N ASP A 143 4.20 8.91 -8.62
CA ASP A 143 2.90 8.54 -9.19
C ASP A 143 1.87 8.10 -8.15
N LYS A 144 2.33 7.74 -6.94
CA LYS A 144 1.46 7.30 -5.82
C LYS A 144 0.44 6.23 -6.24
N ASN A 145 0.88 5.25 -7.03
CA ASN A 145 0.06 4.11 -7.45
C ASN A 145 -0.61 3.44 -6.25
N GLN A 146 -1.79 2.83 -6.40
CA GLN A 146 -2.55 2.20 -5.30
C GLN A 146 -2.95 3.17 -4.16
N SER A 147 -2.98 4.48 -4.42
CA SER A 147 -3.70 5.45 -3.57
C SER A 147 -5.22 5.46 -3.83
N VAL A 148 -5.63 4.87 -4.95
CA VAL A 148 -7.00 4.80 -5.44
C VAL A 148 -7.29 3.36 -5.84
N PHE A 149 -8.47 2.85 -5.49
CA PHE A 149 -8.93 1.53 -5.89
C PHE A 149 -10.34 1.61 -6.48
N THR A 150 -10.51 1.10 -7.71
CA THR A 150 -11.80 1.16 -8.43
C THR A 150 -12.41 -0.22 -8.59
N ILE A 151 -13.69 -0.35 -8.20
CA ILE A 151 -14.47 -1.56 -8.36
C ILE A 151 -15.56 -1.30 -9.40
N THR A 152 -15.56 -2.02 -10.51
CA THR A 152 -16.58 -1.87 -11.57
C THR A 152 -17.56 -3.04 -11.53
N LYS A 153 -18.86 -2.74 -11.47
CA LYS A 153 -19.91 -3.75 -11.58
C LYS A 153 -20.23 -4.04 -13.05
N ILE A 154 -20.18 -5.32 -13.44
CA ILE A 154 -20.37 -5.81 -14.83
C ILE A 154 -21.40 -6.93 -14.94
#